data_AF-A0A1M4ZCA1-F1
#
_entry.id   AF-A0A1M4ZCA1-F1
#
_cell.length_a   1.000
_cell.length_b   1.000
_cell.length_c   1.000
_cell.angle_alpha   90.00
_cell.angle_beta   90.00
_cell.angle_gamma   90.00
#
_symmetry.space_group_name_H-M   'P 1'
#
loop_
_entity.id
_entity.type
_entity.pdbx_description
1 polymer ?
#
loop_
_entity_poly.entity_id
_entity_poly.type
_entity_poly.pdbx_seq_one_letter_code
_entity_poly.pdbx_strand_id
1 'polypeptide(L)'
;MVWKPPKTDWKDNDVPTSIDFNRIEENIKENNNIAIGSGVPKGAILMWSGSNTTIPSGWALCNGINGTPDLRDRFIVGAGRAYSIGATGGEKEVKLTEAQMPKHSHTGSTSYSGSHTHTYKGFPPRQGYGIPTGSSGWYEESKNITTDSGGSHSHSFSTNTIGSDQPHENRPPYYALAFIMKL
;
A
#
# COMPACT_ATOMS: atom_id res chain seq x y z
N MET A 1 34.06 16.16 55.53
CA MET A 1 33.03 17.15 55.92
C MET A 1 32.12 16.50 56.93
N VAL A 2 31.90 17.12 58.09
CA VAL A 2 31.08 16.58 59.17
C VAL A 2 29.67 17.16 59.03
N TRP A 3 28.67 16.30 58.86
CA TRP A 3 27.26 16.70 58.85
C TRP A 3 26.89 17.28 60.22
N LYS A 4 26.26 18.46 60.23
CA LYS A 4 25.65 19.04 61.42
C LYS A 4 24.14 19.12 61.21
N PRO A 5 23.33 18.67 62.18
CA PRO A 5 21.88 18.79 62.08
C PRO A 5 21.46 20.27 61.96
N PRO A 6 20.41 20.58 61.17
CA PRO A 6 19.92 21.95 61.03
C PRO A 6 19.41 22.50 62.36
N LYS A 7 19.62 23.80 62.59
CA LYS A 7 19.05 24.51 63.73
C LYS A 7 17.51 24.51 63.63
N THR A 8 16.83 24.09 64.68
CA THR A 8 15.35 23.97 64.73
C THR A 8 14.70 24.95 65.71
N ASP A 9 15.50 25.71 66.46
CA ASP A 9 15.08 26.59 67.56
C ASP A 9 15.33 28.08 67.26
N TRP A 10 14.90 28.53 66.08
CA TRP A 10 15.08 29.92 65.62
C TRP A 10 14.36 30.93 66.54
N LYS A 11 15.06 32.01 66.88
CA LYS A 11 14.56 33.18 67.61
C LYS A 11 14.61 34.42 66.72
N ASP A 12 13.79 35.42 67.03
CA ASP A 12 13.65 36.65 66.22
C ASP A 12 14.96 37.43 65.99
N ASN A 13 15.97 37.24 66.84
CA ASN A 13 17.27 37.91 66.73
C ASN A 13 18.37 37.05 66.09
N ASP A 14 18.04 35.85 65.61
CA ASP A 14 19.03 34.97 64.97
C ASP A 14 19.36 35.47 63.55
N VAL A 15 20.66 35.58 63.25
CA VAL A 15 21.15 35.89 61.90
C VAL A 15 21.68 34.59 61.27
N PRO A 16 21.07 34.11 60.16
CA PRO A 16 21.56 32.92 59.47
C PRO A 16 23.01 33.12 58.99
N THR A 17 23.85 32.13 59.25
CA THR A 17 25.24 32.08 58.79
C THR A 17 25.40 31.05 57.67
N SER A 18 26.52 31.08 56.95
CA SER A 18 26.82 30.11 55.87
C SER A 18 26.78 28.65 56.33
N ILE A 19 26.91 28.36 57.63
CA ILE A 19 26.86 27.01 58.19
C ILE A 19 25.42 26.50 58.38
N ASP A 20 24.45 27.42 58.50
CA ASP A 20 23.01 27.12 58.64
C ASP A 20 22.39 26.73 57.28
N PHE A 21 23.06 27.06 56.18
CA PHE A 21 22.65 26.73 54.81
C PHE A 21 23.13 25.36 54.32
N ASN A 22 23.61 24.47 55.20
CA ASN A 22 23.99 23.09 54.84
C ASN A 22 22.78 22.16 54.59
N ARG A 23 21.78 22.64 53.83
CA ARG A 23 20.69 21.81 53.28
C ARG A 23 21.02 21.26 51.90
N ILE A 24 22.31 21.09 51.58
CA ILE A 24 22.77 20.56 50.28
C ILE A 24 22.08 19.21 50.00
N GLU A 25 21.90 18.34 50.98
CA GLU A 25 21.24 17.04 50.75
C GLU A 25 19.75 17.14 50.42
N GLU A 26 19.00 18.08 51.01
CA GLU A 26 17.58 18.26 50.67
C GLU A 26 17.43 19.03 49.35
N ASN A 27 18.29 20.02 49.10
CA ASN A 27 18.33 20.74 47.82
C ASN A 27 18.77 19.83 46.66
N ILE A 28 19.65 18.85 46.90
CA ILE A 28 20.01 17.82 45.91
C ILE A 28 18.85 16.85 45.69
N LYS A 29 18.10 16.47 46.75
CA LYS A 29 16.90 15.63 46.58
C LYS A 29 15.79 16.36 45.82
N GLU A 30 15.59 17.64 46.06
CA GLU A 30 14.62 18.49 45.34
C GLU A 30 15.08 18.75 43.89
N ASN A 31 16.35 19.08 43.65
CA ASN A 31 16.87 19.28 42.29
C ASN A 31 16.96 17.98 41.48
N ASN A 32 17.29 16.84 42.12
CA ASN A 32 17.21 15.55 41.47
C ASN A 32 15.76 15.19 41.16
N ASN A 33 14.79 15.39 42.07
CA ASN A 33 13.37 15.13 41.75
C ASN A 33 12.78 16.06 40.68
N ILE A 34 13.30 17.28 40.52
CA ILE A 34 12.92 18.19 39.42
C ILE A 34 13.53 17.72 38.08
N ALA A 35 14.69 17.06 38.10
CA ALA A 35 15.40 16.63 36.89
C ALA A 35 15.05 15.21 36.37
N ILE A 36 14.37 14.35 37.14
CA ILE A 36 14.07 12.96 36.71
C ILE A 36 12.59 12.53 36.75
N GLY A 37 11.61 13.43 36.97
CA GLY A 37 10.22 12.96 37.03
C GLY A 37 9.04 13.93 36.92
N SER A 38 9.22 15.24 36.75
CA SER A 38 8.06 16.17 36.81
C SER A 38 7.54 16.70 35.46
N GLY A 39 8.26 16.51 34.36
CA GLY A 39 7.88 17.12 33.08
C GLY A 39 6.97 16.27 32.17
N VAL A 40 7.11 14.94 32.22
CA VAL A 40 6.43 14.04 31.27
C VAL A 40 5.79 12.86 32.01
N PRO A 41 4.47 12.66 31.90
CA PRO A 41 3.79 11.58 32.61
C PRO A 41 4.17 10.19 32.07
N LYS A 42 4.15 9.20 32.95
CA LYS A 42 4.27 7.78 32.58
C LYS A 42 3.22 7.42 31.52
N GLY A 43 3.61 6.66 30.50
CA GLY A 43 2.77 6.30 29.37
C GLY A 43 2.77 7.33 28.23
N ALA A 44 3.38 8.50 28.41
CA ALA A 44 3.59 9.43 27.30
C ALA A 44 4.51 8.81 26.23
N ILE A 45 4.14 8.99 24.96
CA ILE A 45 4.87 8.48 23.81
C ILE A 45 5.45 9.67 23.03
N LEU A 46 6.71 9.57 22.64
CA LEU A 46 7.38 10.57 21.81
C LEU A 46 8.15 9.94 20.66
N MET A 47 8.42 10.76 19.63
CA MET A 47 9.27 10.39 18.51
C MET A 47 10.75 10.59 18.88
N TRP A 48 11.56 9.58 18.62
CA TRP A 48 12.98 9.49 18.96
C TRP A 48 13.82 9.25 17.71
N SER A 49 14.81 10.12 17.49
CA SER A 49 15.72 10.05 16.33
C SER A 49 17.03 9.32 16.61
N GLY A 50 17.31 8.98 17.87
CA GLY A 50 18.49 8.21 18.23
C GLY A 50 18.32 6.71 17.96
N SER A 51 19.40 5.94 18.20
CA SER A 51 19.37 4.48 18.06
C SER A 51 18.41 3.83 19.07
N ASN A 52 17.84 2.69 18.69
CA ASN A 52 17.07 1.81 19.59
C ASN A 52 17.92 1.25 20.74
N THR A 53 19.25 1.26 20.62
CA THR A 53 20.18 0.81 21.66
C THR A 53 20.59 1.91 22.65
N THR A 54 20.26 3.17 22.37
CA THR A 54 20.64 4.34 23.17
C THR A 54 19.40 5.04 23.73
N ILE A 55 18.32 4.28 23.97
CA ILE A 55 17.09 4.82 24.56
C ILE A 55 17.42 5.28 25.98
N PRO A 56 17.08 6.53 26.37
CA PRO A 56 17.40 7.03 27.70
C PRO A 56 16.79 6.20 28.82
N SER A 57 17.47 6.15 29.97
CA SER A 57 16.92 5.51 31.17
C SER A 57 15.55 6.09 31.53
N GLY A 58 14.62 5.23 31.96
CA GLY A 58 13.24 5.61 32.25
C GLY A 58 12.31 5.67 31.02
N TRP A 59 12.80 5.28 29.84
CA TRP A 59 12.02 5.12 28.61
C TRP A 59 12.15 3.71 28.06
N ALA A 60 11.16 3.27 27.27
CA ALA A 60 11.19 2.01 26.55
C ALA A 60 10.75 2.19 25.10
N LEU A 61 11.28 1.35 24.19
CA LEU A 61 10.80 1.28 22.81
C LEU A 61 9.34 0.80 22.79
N CYS A 62 8.50 1.42 21.97
CA CYS A 62 7.12 0.99 21.72
C CYS A 62 7.11 -0.25 20.81
N ASN A 63 7.40 -1.42 21.39
CA ASN A 63 7.54 -2.70 20.70
C ASN A 63 6.64 -3.80 21.28
N GLY A 64 5.69 -3.46 22.15
CA GLY A 64 4.81 -4.44 22.82
C GLY A 64 5.36 -5.01 24.13
N ILE A 65 6.60 -4.66 24.51
CA ILE A 65 7.26 -5.13 25.74
C ILE A 65 7.12 -4.07 26.85
N ASN A 66 7.20 -4.48 28.12
CA ASN A 66 7.14 -3.60 29.29
C ASN A 66 5.85 -2.76 29.37
N GLY A 67 4.74 -3.29 28.84
CA GLY A 67 3.44 -2.60 28.79
C GLY A 67 3.36 -1.48 27.77
N THR A 68 4.34 -1.35 26.86
CA THR A 68 4.28 -0.43 25.73
C THR A 68 3.36 -0.96 24.62
N PRO A 69 2.72 -0.11 23.82
CA PRO A 69 2.11 -0.54 22.56
C PRO A 69 3.19 -0.93 21.54
N ASP A 70 2.88 -1.77 20.56
CA ASP A 70 3.77 -2.03 19.42
C ASP A 70 3.47 -1.06 18.27
N LEU A 71 4.31 -0.03 18.13
CA LEU A 71 4.15 1.04 17.13
C LEU A 71 5.17 0.95 15.98
N ARG A 72 5.93 -0.15 15.91
CA ARG A 72 6.90 -0.37 14.81
C ARG A 72 6.15 -0.53 13.49
N ASP A 73 6.65 0.13 12.45
CA ASP A 73 6.08 0.13 11.09
C ASP A 73 4.61 0.57 11.03
N ARG A 74 4.16 1.43 11.96
CA ARG A 74 2.79 1.96 12.01
C ARG A 74 2.76 3.46 11.76
N PHE A 75 1.72 3.89 11.05
CA PHE A 75 1.32 5.29 10.98
C PHE A 75 0.33 5.58 12.12
N ILE A 76 0.54 6.70 12.83
CA ILE A 76 -0.28 7.03 14.00
C ILE A 76 -1.54 7.76 13.58
N VAL A 77 -2.68 7.25 14.02
CA VAL A 77 -4.00 7.88 13.88
C VAL A 77 -4.54 8.25 15.26
N GLY A 78 -5.15 9.43 15.37
CA GLY A 78 -5.79 9.86 16.62
C GLY A 78 -7.00 8.97 16.95
N ALA A 79 -7.00 8.39 18.14
CA ALA A 79 -8.16 7.69 18.66
C ALA A 79 -9.33 8.66 18.91
N GLY A 80 -10.56 8.20 18.73
CA GLY A 80 -11.76 9.03 18.85
C GLY A 80 -13.01 8.30 18.39
N ARG A 81 -13.78 8.92 17.50
CA ARG A 81 -15.10 8.40 17.08
C ARG A 81 -15.03 7.13 16.25
N ALA A 82 -14.08 7.07 15.31
CA ALA A 82 -13.95 5.96 14.36
C ALA A 82 -12.92 4.91 14.77
N TYR A 83 -11.96 5.27 15.64
CA TYR A 83 -10.84 4.42 16.04
C TYR A 83 -10.76 4.38 17.56
N SER A 84 -10.91 3.19 18.14
CA SER A 84 -10.65 2.98 19.56
C SER A 84 -9.16 3.04 19.86
N ILE A 85 -8.80 3.28 21.12
CA ILE A 85 -7.40 3.23 21.57
C ILE A 85 -6.84 1.83 21.26
N GLY A 86 -5.66 1.78 20.65
CA GLY A 86 -4.99 0.54 20.27
C GLY A 86 -5.55 -0.16 19.03
N ALA A 87 -6.56 0.40 18.35
CA ALA A 87 -7.03 -0.13 17.07
C ALA A 87 -5.91 -0.08 16.02
N THR A 88 -5.81 -1.15 15.23
CA THR A 88 -4.82 -1.28 14.16
C THR A 88 -5.48 -1.58 12.83
N GLY A 89 -4.87 -1.13 11.73
CA GLY A 89 -5.32 -1.43 10.38
C GLY A 89 -4.43 -0.75 9.34
N GLY A 90 -4.93 -0.70 8.10
CA GLY A 90 -4.19 -0.18 6.95
C GLY A 90 -3.31 -1.24 6.29
N GLU A 91 -2.85 -0.93 5.09
CA GLU A 91 -2.03 -1.80 4.26
C GLU A 91 -0.83 -1.04 3.72
N LYS A 92 0.36 -1.66 3.75
CA LYS A 92 1.59 -1.08 3.16
C LYS A 92 1.54 -1.09 1.64
N GLU A 93 0.86 -2.07 1.07
CA GLU A 93 0.82 -2.37 -0.35
C GLU A 93 -0.61 -2.72 -0.73
N VAL A 94 -1.10 -2.20 -1.85
CA VAL A 94 -2.47 -2.42 -2.32
C VAL A 94 -2.43 -3.10 -3.67
N LYS A 95 -3.15 -4.22 -3.76
CA LYS A 95 -3.39 -4.93 -5.02
C LYS A 95 -4.77 -4.52 -5.56
N LEU A 96 -4.82 -4.09 -6.81
CA LEU A 96 -6.08 -3.74 -7.45
C LEU A 96 -6.92 -5.00 -7.70
N THR A 97 -8.21 -4.90 -7.39
CA THR A 97 -9.20 -5.94 -7.66
C THR A 97 -10.10 -5.51 -8.82
N GLU A 98 -10.81 -6.46 -9.42
CA GLU A 98 -11.78 -6.17 -10.49
C GLU A 98 -12.86 -5.17 -10.05
N ALA A 99 -13.30 -5.24 -8.79
CA ALA A 99 -14.28 -4.32 -8.22
C ALA A 99 -13.77 -2.86 -8.11
N GLN A 100 -12.45 -2.67 -8.14
CA GLN A 100 -11.82 -1.35 -8.11
C GLN A 100 -11.50 -0.80 -9.50
N MET A 101 -11.77 -1.56 -10.58
CA MET A 101 -11.59 -1.09 -11.95
C MET A 101 -12.80 -0.29 -12.43
N PRO A 102 -12.59 0.93 -12.97
CA PRO A 102 -13.65 1.63 -13.67
C PRO A 102 -14.20 0.82 -14.85
N LYS A 103 -15.49 1.01 -15.14
CA LYS A 103 -16.11 0.42 -16.33
C LYS A 103 -15.36 0.87 -17.58
N HIS A 104 -14.92 -0.10 -18.37
CA HIS A 104 -14.24 0.12 -19.64
C HIS A 104 -14.74 -0.89 -20.68
N SER A 105 -14.41 -0.65 -21.95
CA SER A 105 -14.77 -1.54 -23.06
C SER A 105 -13.58 -1.76 -23.96
N HIS A 106 -13.50 -2.97 -24.53
CA HIS A 106 -12.55 -3.29 -25.58
C HIS A 106 -13.28 -3.27 -26.92
N THR A 107 -12.66 -2.68 -27.94
CA THR A 107 -13.18 -2.67 -29.31
C THR A 107 -12.22 -3.43 -30.21
N GLY A 108 -12.77 -4.20 -31.14
CA GLY A 108 -12.00 -4.94 -32.13
C GLY A 108 -12.81 -5.11 -33.41
N SER A 109 -12.10 -5.26 -34.53
CA SER A 109 -12.69 -5.58 -35.83
C SER A 109 -12.07 -6.86 -36.35
N THR A 110 -12.88 -7.77 -36.88
CA THR A 110 -12.42 -8.92 -37.66
C THR A 110 -12.54 -8.59 -39.14
N SER A 111 -11.79 -9.28 -40.00
CA SER A 111 -11.76 -8.94 -41.43
C SER A 111 -13.11 -9.21 -42.12
N TYR A 112 -13.43 -8.45 -43.18
CA TYR A 112 -14.64 -8.64 -43.98
C TYR A 112 -14.51 -9.78 -45.00
N SER A 113 -13.72 -10.81 -44.71
CA SER A 113 -13.76 -12.01 -45.53
C SER A 113 -15.07 -12.69 -45.19
N GLY A 114 -16.09 -12.46 -46.02
CA GLY A 114 -17.35 -13.18 -46.06
C GLY A 114 -17.31 -14.24 -47.15
N SER A 115 -18.33 -15.08 -47.19
CA SER A 115 -18.61 -15.97 -48.32
C SER A 115 -18.62 -15.16 -49.62
N HIS A 116 -17.81 -15.54 -50.60
CA HIS A 116 -17.77 -14.88 -51.92
C HIS A 116 -17.78 -15.91 -53.04
N THR A 117 -18.20 -15.47 -54.23
CA THR A 117 -18.29 -16.26 -55.47
C THR A 117 -17.49 -15.58 -56.57
N HIS A 118 -16.92 -16.36 -57.49
CA HIS A 118 -16.33 -15.84 -58.71
C HIS A 118 -17.25 -16.09 -59.90
N THR A 119 -17.27 -15.17 -60.87
CA THR A 119 -17.97 -15.37 -62.14
C THR A 119 -16.94 -15.48 -63.25
N TYR A 120 -17.00 -16.56 -64.03
CA TYR A 120 -16.16 -16.77 -65.21
C TYR A 120 -17.01 -17.25 -66.39
N LYS A 121 -16.48 -17.12 -67.61
CA LYS A 121 -17.18 -17.61 -68.81
C LYS A 121 -16.82 -19.07 -69.08
N GLY A 122 -17.84 -19.92 -69.25
CA GLY A 122 -17.68 -21.34 -69.60
C GLY A 122 -18.86 -21.88 -70.41
N PHE A 123 -18.73 -23.11 -70.87
CA PHE A 123 -19.78 -23.80 -71.63
C PHE A 123 -20.54 -24.76 -70.68
N PRO A 124 -21.85 -24.58 -70.43
CA PRO A 124 -22.60 -25.45 -69.54
C PRO A 124 -22.77 -26.87 -70.14
N PRO A 125 -22.90 -27.93 -69.33
CA PRO A 125 -23.11 -29.27 -69.82
C PRO A 125 -24.48 -29.41 -70.49
N ARG A 126 -24.55 -30.18 -71.59
CA ARG A 126 -25.82 -30.68 -72.13
C ARG A 126 -26.38 -31.71 -71.15
N GLN A 127 -27.66 -31.60 -70.78
CA GLN A 127 -28.33 -32.48 -69.79
C GLN A 127 -27.97 -33.96 -70.00
N GLY A 128 -27.27 -34.56 -69.03
CA GLY A 128 -27.06 -36.02 -68.93
C GLY A 128 -25.63 -36.56 -69.08
N TYR A 129 -24.59 -35.73 -69.30
CA TYR A 129 -23.20 -36.22 -69.40
C TYR A 129 -22.20 -35.40 -68.58
N GLY A 130 -21.34 -36.10 -67.81
CA GLY A 130 -20.22 -35.50 -67.07
C GLY A 130 -19.08 -35.05 -67.99
N ILE A 131 -18.34 -34.03 -67.58
CA ILE A 131 -17.35 -33.30 -68.40
C ILE A 131 -16.04 -34.10 -68.55
N PRO A 132 -15.54 -34.38 -69.77
CA PRO A 132 -14.11 -34.51 -70.00
C PRO A 132 -13.55 -33.09 -70.18
N THR A 133 -12.78 -32.62 -69.21
CA THR A 133 -12.11 -31.32 -69.28
C THR A 133 -11.24 -31.25 -70.54
N GLY A 134 -11.57 -30.34 -71.47
CA GLY A 134 -10.73 -30.03 -72.64
C GLY A 134 -11.29 -30.35 -74.03
N SER A 135 -12.58 -30.68 -74.19
CA SER A 135 -13.13 -30.96 -75.53
C SER A 135 -13.79 -29.73 -76.17
N SER A 136 -13.24 -29.29 -77.31
CA SER A 136 -13.78 -28.28 -78.22
C SER A 136 -15.01 -28.83 -78.97
N GLY A 137 -16.17 -28.79 -78.31
CA GLY A 137 -17.46 -29.15 -78.87
C GLY A 137 -18.25 -27.94 -79.39
N TRP A 138 -18.91 -28.13 -80.53
CA TRP A 138 -19.56 -27.11 -81.34
C TRP A 138 -20.91 -26.62 -80.76
N TYR A 139 -21.14 -25.30 -80.87
CA TYR A 139 -22.37 -24.50 -80.66
C TYR A 139 -23.01 -24.48 -79.25
N GLU A 140 -22.48 -23.66 -78.35
CA GLU A 140 -23.22 -22.96 -77.29
C GLU A 140 -22.61 -21.55 -77.11
N GLU A 141 -23.41 -20.52 -76.85
CA GLU A 141 -22.90 -19.19 -76.48
C GLU A 141 -22.24 -19.27 -75.10
N SER A 142 -21.06 -18.67 -74.91
CA SER A 142 -20.39 -18.64 -73.62
C SER A 142 -21.29 -18.01 -72.55
N LYS A 143 -21.58 -18.72 -71.45
CA LYS A 143 -22.40 -18.19 -70.35
C LYS A 143 -21.54 -17.82 -69.16
N ASN A 144 -22.02 -16.87 -68.37
CA ASN A 144 -21.47 -16.59 -67.06
C ASN A 144 -21.82 -17.76 -66.13
N ILE A 145 -20.81 -18.42 -65.59
CA ILE A 145 -20.93 -19.46 -64.56
C ILE A 145 -20.38 -18.86 -63.27
N THR A 146 -21.18 -18.96 -62.21
CA THR A 146 -20.80 -18.49 -60.87
C THR A 146 -20.38 -19.69 -60.04
N THR A 147 -19.21 -19.62 -59.40
CA THR A 147 -18.76 -20.65 -58.46
C THR A 147 -19.71 -20.69 -57.26
N ASP A 148 -19.77 -21.82 -56.56
CA ASP A 148 -20.43 -21.86 -55.26
C ASP A 148 -19.78 -20.85 -54.29
N SER A 149 -20.60 -20.34 -53.37
CA SER A 149 -20.15 -19.40 -52.35
C SER A 149 -19.30 -20.14 -51.33
N GLY A 150 -18.08 -19.66 -51.06
CA GLY A 150 -17.19 -20.27 -50.06
C GLY A 150 -17.92 -20.42 -48.71
N GLY A 151 -17.99 -21.65 -48.19
CA GLY A 151 -18.88 -22.03 -47.07
C GLY A 151 -18.71 -21.25 -45.76
N SER A 152 -19.64 -21.48 -44.83
CA SER A 152 -19.71 -20.82 -43.52
C SER A 152 -18.37 -20.86 -42.76
N HIS A 153 -17.89 -19.71 -42.31
CA HIS A 153 -16.71 -19.60 -41.45
C HIS A 153 -16.95 -18.64 -40.28
N SER A 154 -16.08 -18.70 -39.29
CA SER A 154 -16.13 -17.87 -38.09
C SER A 154 -14.95 -16.89 -38.06
N HIS A 155 -15.20 -15.74 -37.44
CA HIS A 155 -14.16 -14.80 -37.05
C HIS A 155 -13.97 -14.88 -35.54
N SER A 156 -12.73 -14.97 -35.08
CA SER A 156 -12.39 -14.85 -33.67
C SER A 156 -11.67 -13.53 -33.41
N PHE A 157 -12.02 -12.91 -32.29
CA PHE A 157 -11.29 -11.78 -31.73
C PHE A 157 -10.88 -12.17 -30.31
N SER A 158 -9.59 -12.13 -30.02
CA SER A 158 -9.03 -12.39 -28.70
C SER A 158 -8.10 -11.25 -28.31
N THR A 159 -8.11 -10.92 -27.03
CA THR A 159 -7.14 -10.00 -26.41
C THR A 159 -6.17 -10.77 -25.54
N ASN A 160 -4.96 -10.26 -25.40
CA ASN A 160 -3.99 -10.81 -24.46
C ASN A 160 -4.31 -10.34 -23.05
N THR A 161 -4.04 -11.19 -22.06
CA THR A 161 -3.96 -10.76 -20.66
C THR A 161 -2.69 -9.93 -20.49
N ILE A 162 -2.86 -8.68 -20.04
CA ILE A 162 -1.76 -7.75 -19.76
C ILE A 162 -1.88 -7.32 -18.30
N GLY A 163 -0.73 -7.06 -17.66
CA GLY A 163 -0.62 -6.71 -16.25
C GLY A 163 0.05 -7.82 -15.45
N SER A 164 0.89 -7.44 -14.50
CA SER A 164 1.62 -8.39 -13.64
C SER A 164 0.89 -8.70 -12.33
N ASP A 165 -0.28 -8.09 -12.12
CA ASP A 165 -1.13 -8.27 -10.95
C ASP A 165 -0.36 -8.09 -9.61
N GLN A 166 0.64 -7.20 -9.64
CA GLN A 166 1.48 -6.87 -8.50
C GLN A 166 0.85 -5.72 -7.71
N PRO A 167 0.94 -5.76 -6.38
CA PRO A 167 0.52 -4.63 -5.58
C PRO A 167 1.45 -3.43 -5.79
N HIS A 168 0.95 -2.24 -5.47
CA HIS A 168 1.75 -1.02 -5.45
C HIS A 168 1.94 -0.51 -4.02
N GLU A 169 3.03 0.23 -3.80
CA GLU A 169 3.31 0.96 -2.56
C GLU A 169 2.16 1.94 -2.25
N ASN A 170 1.68 1.92 -1.01
CA ASN A 170 0.56 2.74 -0.54
C ASN A 170 1.00 3.85 0.44
N ARG A 171 2.28 3.87 0.83
CA ARG A 171 2.81 4.87 1.76
C ARG A 171 3.20 6.15 1.01
N PRO A 172 2.90 7.33 1.58
CA PRO A 172 3.55 8.56 1.15
C PRO A 172 5.06 8.49 1.47
N PRO A 173 5.89 9.38 0.88
CA PRO A 173 7.29 9.54 1.30
C PRO A 173 7.38 9.71 2.82
N TYR A 174 8.24 8.93 3.48
CA TYR A 174 8.33 8.91 4.93
C TYR A 174 9.77 9.00 5.43
N TYR A 175 9.92 9.48 6.66
CA TYR A 175 11.15 9.45 7.43
C TYR A 175 10.91 8.68 8.72
N ALA A 176 11.71 7.65 8.98
CA ALA A 176 11.49 6.75 10.11
C ALA A 176 12.15 7.30 11.39
N LEU A 177 11.34 7.46 12.44
CA LEU A 177 11.76 7.71 13.81
C LEU A 177 11.24 6.58 14.70
N ALA A 178 11.95 6.28 15.77
CA ALA A 178 11.46 5.34 16.78
C ALA A 178 10.37 5.99 17.63
N PHE A 179 9.43 5.19 18.15
CA PHE A 179 8.53 5.64 19.20
C PHE A 179 8.99 5.08 20.54
N ILE A 180 9.18 5.95 21.53
CA ILE A 180 9.53 5.55 22.90
C ILE A 180 8.49 6.04 23.90
N MET A 181 8.24 5.24 24.93
CA MET A 181 7.25 5.49 25.97
C MET A 181 7.93 5.70 27.32
N LYS A 182 7.48 6.71 28.08
CA LYS A 182 7.93 6.93 29.45
C LYS A 182 7.45 5.79 30.35
N LEU A 183 8.38 5.10 31.01
CA LEU A 183 8.11 4.06 32.01
C LEU A 183 7.73 4.63 33.38
#